data_AF-A0A444K5G9-F1
#
_entry.id   AF-A0A444K5G9-F1
#
_cell.length_a   1.000
_cell.length_b   1.000
_cell.length_c   1.000
_cell.angle_alpha   90.00
_cell.angle_beta   90.00
_cell.angle_gamma   90.00
#
_symmetry.space_group_name_H-M   'P 1'
#
loop_
_entity.id
_entity.type
_entity.pdbx_description
1 polymer ?
#
loop_
_entity_poly.entity_id
_entity_poly.type
_entity_poly.pdbx_seq_one_letter_code
_entity_poly.pdbx_strand_id
1 'polypeptide(L)' 'LDMSATDAGDKKAMDALKACSSDSRFRKDPTDPSKPAKLFWNATGATLSDNFKEIANELSNLRVVG' A
#
# COMPACT_ATOMS: atom_id res chain seq x y z
N LEU A 1 8.11 9.42 -0.23
CA LEU A 1 8.92 8.95 0.92
C LEU A 1 9.74 7.81 0.36
N ASP A 2 11.01 8.05 0.08
CA ASP A 2 11.90 7.03 -0.47
C ASP A 2 12.57 6.31 0.72
N MET A 3 11.85 5.35 1.30
CA MET A 3 12.34 4.57 2.44
C MET A 3 13.05 3.33 1.93
N SER A 4 14.24 3.05 2.44
CA SER A 4 15.02 1.90 2.01
C SER A 4 14.60 0.62 2.74
N ALA A 5 14.30 -0.45 2.00
CA ALA A 5 14.04 -1.76 2.59
C ALA A 5 15.30 -2.44 3.15
N THR A 6 16.49 -1.91 2.83
CA THR A 6 17.79 -2.42 3.32
C THR A 6 18.29 -1.67 4.54
N ASP A 7 17.74 -0.49 4.84
CA ASP A 7 18.00 0.21 6.10
C ASP A 7 17.08 -0.32 7.20
N ALA A 8 17.66 -0.66 8.35
CA ALA A 8 16.91 -1.28 9.44
C ALA A 8 15.92 -0.32 10.11
N GLY A 9 16.22 0.99 10.14
CA GLY A 9 15.35 2.02 10.68
C GLY A 9 14.14 2.25 9.79
N ASP A 10 14.38 2.41 8.49
CA ASP A 10 13.34 2.57 7.48
C ASP A 10 12.44 1.33 7.40
N LYS A 11 13.01 0.13 7.47
CA LYS A 11 12.23 -1.11 7.52
C LYS A 11 11.27 -1.14 8.71
N LYS A 12 11.77 -0.77 9.90
CA LYS A 12 10.93 -0.72 11.11
C LYS A 12 9.80 0.29 10.97
N ALA A 13 10.06 1.46 10.39
CA ALA A 13 9.04 2.46 10.13
C ALA A 13 8.03 2.01 9.06
N MET A 14 8.47 1.34 7.99
CA MET A 14 7.58 0.74 7.00
C MET A 14 6.68 -0.34 7.61
N ASP A 15 7.22 -1.20 8.47
CA ASP A 15 6.44 -2.25 9.12
C ASP A 15 5.38 -1.65 10.07
N ALA A 16 5.73 -0.60 10.81
CA ALA A 16 4.77 0.14 11.63
C ALA A 16 3.66 0.78 10.80
N LEU A 17 4.00 1.41 9.67
CA LEU A 17 3.03 2.01 8.76
C LEU A 17 2.12 0.96 8.11
N LYS A 18 2.67 -0.20 7.70
CA LYS A 18 1.89 -1.34 7.20
C LYS A 18 0.93 -1.87 8.27
N ALA A 19 1.37 -1.97 9.53
CA ALA A 19 0.51 -2.42 10.61
C ALA A 19 -0.67 -1.47 10.87
N CYS A 20 -0.46 -0.15 10.74
CA CYS A 20 -1.51 0.87 10.88
C CYS A 20 -2.35 1.07 9.62
N SER A 21 -1.94 0.51 8.48
CA SER A 21 -2.65 0.69 7.21
C SER A 21 -3.96 -0.10 7.14
N SER A 22 -4.91 0.47 6.40
CA SER A 22 -6.20 -0.16 6.15
C SER A 22 -6.06 -1.38 5.22
N ASP A 23 -6.95 -2.35 5.40
CA ASP A 23 -7.08 -3.48 4.48
C ASP A 23 -7.85 -3.06 3.23
N SER A 24 -7.38 -3.49 2.07
CA SER A 24 -8.08 -3.32 0.80
C SER A 24 -9.40 -4.08 0.85
N ARG A 25 -10.44 -3.49 0.26
CA ARG A 25 -11.76 -4.15 0.14
C ARG A 25 -11.88 -4.98 -1.13
N PHE A 26 -10.93 -4.85 -2.05
CA PHE A 26 -11.02 -5.39 -3.41
C PHE A 26 -9.79 -6.20 -3.81
N ARG A 27 -8.60 -5.78 -3.39
CA ARG A 27 -7.34 -6.47 -3.66
C ARG A 27 -7.03 -7.47 -2.56
N LYS A 28 -6.59 -8.66 -2.99
CA LYS A 28 -6.06 -9.70 -2.12
C LYS A 28 -4.55 -9.56 -2.01
N ASP A 29 -3.99 -9.97 -0.89
CA ASP A 29 -2.54 -9.99 -0.71
C ASP A 29 -1.91 -10.98 -1.72
N PRO A 30 -0.93 -10.54 -2.54
CA PRO A 30 -0.29 -11.40 -3.53
C PRO A 30 0.53 -12.54 -2.90
N THR A 31 0.93 -12.40 -1.63
CA THR A 31 1.68 -13.42 -0.88
C THR A 31 0.76 -14.35 -0.09
N ASP A 32 -0.48 -13.93 0.19
CA ASP A 32 -1.50 -14.74 0.86
C ASP A 32 -2.91 -14.39 0.33
N PRO A 33 -3.42 -15.10 -0.70
CA PRO A 33 -4.72 -14.80 -1.31
C PRO A 33 -5.94 -14.99 -0.39
N SER A 34 -5.74 -15.50 0.84
CA SER A 34 -6.79 -15.61 1.86
C SER A 34 -7.02 -14.28 2.61
N LYS A 35 -6.09 -13.33 2.49
CA LYS A 35 -6.13 -12.04 3.19
C LYS A 35 -6.32 -10.87 2.22
N PRO A 36 -7.02 -9.80 2.63
CA PRO A 36 -7.01 -8.55 1.89
C PRO A 36 -5.61 -7.92 1.90
N ALA A 37 -5.24 -7.23 0.82
CA ALA A 37 -3.96 -6.55 0.73
C ALA A 37 -3.91 -5.33 1.67
N LYS A 38 -2.79 -5.13 2.38
CA LYS A 38 -2.56 -3.90 3.16
C LYS A 38 -2.31 -2.70 2.24
N LEU A 39 -3.06 -1.61 2.44
CA LEU A 39 -2.96 -0.39 1.64
C LEU A 39 -1.83 0.51 2.15
N PHE A 40 -0.59 0.13 1.81
CA PHE A 40 0.61 0.89 2.12
C PHE A 40 1.47 1.06 0.87
N TRP A 41 1.90 2.30 0.58
CA TRP A 41 2.73 2.62 -0.58
C TRP A 41 4.03 3.30 -0.15
N ASN A 42 5.16 2.60 -0.37
CA ASN A 42 6.48 3.19 -0.26
C ASN A 42 6.89 3.77 -1.63
N ALA A 43 6.54 5.04 -1.87
CA ALA A 43 6.75 5.68 -3.16
C ALA A 43 8.10 6.40 -3.26
N THR A 44 8.94 5.94 -4.18
CA THR A 44 10.15 6.63 -4.61
C THR A 44 9.80 7.57 -5.77
N GLY A 45 10.71 8.48 -6.14
CA GLY A 45 10.49 9.36 -7.30
C GLY A 45 10.22 8.59 -8.60
N ALA A 46 10.79 7.39 -8.74
CA ALA A 46 10.60 6.52 -9.90
C ALA A 46 9.26 5.79 -9.91
N THR A 47 8.70 5.47 -8.75
CA THR A 47 7.45 4.67 -8.63
C THR A 47 6.23 5.51 -8.26
N LEU A 48 6.40 6.81 -8.04
CA LEU A 48 5.35 7.71 -7.56
C LEU A 48 4.10 7.70 -8.46
N SER A 49 4.29 7.80 -9.78
CA SER A 49 3.16 7.81 -10.71
C SER A 49 2.38 6.50 -10.74
N ASP A 50 3.06 5.36 -10.60
CA ASP A 50 2.40 4.06 -10.59
C ASP A 50 1.68 3.80 -9.25
N ASN A 51 2.27 4.23 -8.14
CA ASN A 51 1.59 4.21 -6.84
C ASN A 51 0.31 5.06 -6.86
N PHE A 52 0.33 6.24 -7.49
CA PHE A 52 -0.88 7.06 -7.64
C PHE A 52 -1.95 6.36 -8.49
N LYS A 53 -1.60 5.66 -9.57
CA LYS A 53 -2.56 4.87 -10.37
C LYS A 53 -3.18 3.75 -9.54
N GLU A 54 -2.38 3.06 -8.72
CA GLU A 54 -2.90 2.01 -7.85
C GLU A 54 -3.90 2.55 -6.80
N ILE A 55 -3.56 3.67 -6.17
CA ILE A 55 -4.46 4.35 -5.23
C ILE A 55 -5.74 4.75 -5.95
N ALA A 56 -5.63 5.35 -7.14
CA ALA A 56 -6.79 5.78 -7.93
C ALA A 56 -7.69 4.59 -8.31
N ASN A 57 -7.12 3.45 -8.70
CA ASN A 57 -7.88 2.23 -8.99
C ASN A 57 -8.59 1.67 -7.75
N GLU A 58 -7.95 1.73 -6.58
CA GLU A 58 -8.59 1.33 -5.32
C GLU A 58 -9.79 2.26 -5.00
N LEU A 59 -9.59 3.57 -5.15
CA LEU A 59 -10.62 4.58 -4.92
C LEU A 59 -11.76 4.51 -5.94
N SER A 60 -11.48 4.20 -7.21
CA SER A 60 -12.53 4.04 -8.23
C SER A 60 -13.38 2.79 -8.00
N ASN A 61 -12.79 1.75 -7.38
CA ASN A 61 -13.51 0.53 -7.03
C ASN A 61 -14.34 0.67 -5.75
N LEU A 62 -13.98 1.62 -4.88
CA LEU A 62 -14.86 2.09 -3.82
C LEU A 62 -16.06 2.80 -4.47
N ARG A 63 -17.14 2.06 -4.69
CA ARG A 63 -18.45 2.67 -4.94
C ARG A 63 -18.67 3.70 -3.82
N VAL A 64 -18.85 4.96 -4.18
CA VAL A 64 -19.43 5.96 -3.27
C VAL A 64 -20.85 5.48 -2.99
N VAL A 65 -20.99 4.68 -1.93
CA VAL A 65 -22.29 4.48 -1.30
C VAL A 65 -22.43 5.69 -0.39
N GLY A 66 -23.03 6.75 -0.94
CA GLY A 66 -23.56 7.85 -0.14
C GLY A 66 -24.67 7.35 0.77
#